data_AF-A0A1I8MF77-F1
#
_entry.id   AF-A0A1I8MF77-F1
#
_cell.length_a   1.000
_cell.length_b   1.000
_cell.length_c   1.000
_cell.angle_alpha   90.00
_cell.angle_beta   90.00
_cell.angle_gamma   90.00
#
_symmetry.space_group_name_H-M   'P 1'
#
loop_
_entity.id
_entity.type
_entity.pdbx_description
1 polymer ?
#
loop_
_entity_poly.entity_id
_entity_poly.type
_entity_poly.pdbx_seq_one_letter_code
_entity_poly.pdbx_strand_id
1 'polypeptide(L)'
;MTFRVSPIWCLLFLLLGCMHFKVNYAAASDDTGTNPLTFSTNDCFLTEPVYGHVFNFSTLQTDFAHWTRGAFGDTFEFNICGNLTRTCNGRSDVAACLKKANNKEYVLGTHHQLEYHNGKMYFTFSNGEKCPNSSENYKLHVYMGCDYTLDKDQSRVTSYSPNTCSFYITFETPLACLPEPDNVKGNDCSVRDPKTGHLFNLMPLSDSNYRISDRQGNAFIINVCKPVLYAENAMCPAESSVCFQKPHADYKEKFFNYGTVQPKPTIEGDKLVIRHSSPTPCNGATNYSSMINFYCDKDAKNVHPELMGFQDCVYTFSFGTPLACNELPPCTVVAHDNEIIDMSPLRNSKFTLQQDNQNYVLSICSASGEPCMENDGACLQVNNQSTSLGKSNAHLRINQTGTPYLLYEDGAICQQTSNSGLTKWSTKIEFVCANRTEGSNSKDKNVGPKIIENSNCQLLIHYQTELACREQISCKTKVYVEHSEDGTGMDFIDLTPLISNTDNYEAEIDAALMGQKQLLGKSTKIFLNVCRPLVPKYALGCPGGSAACMAKIDKDTGKPEEEKEELRLLVAVAAAAAAAGGGDGVSAQCVNI
;
A
#
# COMPACT_ATOMS: atom_id res chain seq x y z
N MET A 1 19.06 -72.40 -28.08
CA MET A 1 18.33 -73.26 -27.13
C MET A 1 16.88 -72.85 -27.14
N THR A 2 16.03 -73.74 -27.62
CA THR A 2 14.57 -73.61 -27.60
C THR A 2 14.04 -73.86 -26.19
N PHE A 3 13.20 -72.96 -25.68
CA PHE A 3 12.18 -73.29 -24.69
C PHE A 3 10.85 -72.64 -25.08
N ARG A 4 9.86 -73.50 -25.30
CA ARG A 4 8.43 -73.17 -25.44
C ARG A 4 7.83 -73.00 -24.06
N VAL A 5 6.96 -72.00 -23.86
CA VAL A 5 5.88 -72.05 -22.85
C VAL A 5 4.59 -71.47 -23.44
N SER A 6 3.49 -72.12 -23.07
CA SER A 6 2.13 -72.19 -23.65
C SER A 6 1.22 -70.97 -23.35
N PRO A 7 0.09 -70.77 -24.08
CA PRO A 7 -0.78 -69.61 -23.97
C PRO A 7 -1.94 -69.88 -23.00
N ILE A 8 -1.82 -69.49 -21.72
CA ILE A 8 -2.95 -69.56 -20.75
C ILE A 8 -3.17 -68.25 -19.99
N TRP A 9 -2.47 -67.16 -20.31
CA TRP A 9 -2.66 -65.86 -19.66
C TRP A 9 -3.21 -64.77 -20.60
N CYS A 10 -4.21 -65.11 -21.41
CA CYS A 10 -4.87 -64.16 -22.32
C CYS A 10 -6.29 -63.76 -21.87
N LEU A 11 -6.69 -64.02 -20.62
CA LEU A 11 -8.07 -63.81 -20.16
C LEU A 11 -8.22 -63.11 -18.79
N LEU A 12 -7.15 -62.50 -18.26
CA LEU A 12 -7.22 -61.79 -16.97
C LEU A 12 -6.66 -60.35 -16.97
N PHE A 13 -6.48 -59.75 -18.14
CA PHE A 13 -6.08 -58.34 -18.30
C PHE A 13 -7.16 -57.50 -19.04
N LEU A 14 -8.44 -57.71 -18.69
CA LEU A 14 -9.57 -56.91 -19.18
C LEU A 14 -10.14 -55.94 -18.13
N LEU A 15 -9.45 -55.72 -17.00
CA LEU A 15 -10.03 -54.96 -15.87
C LEU A 15 -9.10 -53.95 -15.17
N LEU A 16 -8.02 -53.51 -15.80
CA LEU A 16 -7.22 -52.37 -15.30
C LEU A 16 -7.01 -51.35 -16.42
N GLY A 17 -7.86 -50.33 -16.41
CA GLY A 17 -7.86 -49.23 -17.36
C GLY A 17 -6.56 -48.45 -17.31
N CYS A 18 -5.79 -48.52 -18.40
CA CYS A 18 -4.82 -47.50 -18.74
C CYS A 18 -5.59 -46.25 -19.17
N MET A 19 -5.62 -45.22 -18.31
CA MET A 19 -5.93 -43.86 -18.72
C MET A 19 -4.84 -43.39 -19.69
N HIS A 20 -5.09 -43.55 -20.98
CA HIS A 20 -4.39 -42.79 -22.01
C HIS A 20 -4.79 -41.32 -21.87
N PHE A 21 -3.90 -40.50 -21.30
CA PHE A 21 -3.98 -39.05 -21.49
C PHE A 21 -3.74 -38.73 -22.96
N LYS A 22 -4.83 -38.62 -23.74
CA LYS A 22 -4.82 -37.90 -25.01
C LYS A 22 -4.76 -36.42 -24.68
N VAL A 23 -3.57 -35.83 -24.79
CA VAL A 23 -3.44 -34.38 -24.93
C VAL A 23 -3.97 -34.04 -26.32
N ASN A 24 -5.21 -33.56 -26.38
CA ASN A 24 -5.74 -32.96 -27.59
C ASN A 24 -5.03 -31.61 -27.81
N TYR A 25 -4.08 -31.55 -28.72
CA TYR A 25 -3.75 -30.30 -29.38
C TYR A 25 -4.92 -29.95 -30.29
N ALA A 26 -5.86 -29.15 -29.78
CA ALA A 26 -6.78 -28.42 -30.62
C ALA A 26 -6.00 -27.25 -31.25
N ALA A 27 -5.37 -27.50 -32.40
CA ALA A 27 -5.04 -26.43 -33.32
C ALA A 27 -6.37 -26.00 -33.99
N ALA A 28 -7.12 -25.15 -33.30
CA ALA A 28 -8.24 -24.44 -33.91
C ALA A 28 -7.64 -23.25 -34.69
N SER A 29 -7.62 -23.36 -36.03
CA SER A 29 -7.70 -22.18 -36.86
C SER A 29 -9.13 -21.65 -36.69
N ASP A 30 -9.31 -20.71 -35.77
CA ASP A 30 -10.64 -20.20 -35.46
C ASP A 30 -10.96 -19.03 -36.38
N ASP A 31 -11.75 -19.32 -37.42
CA ASP A 31 -12.51 -18.36 -38.23
C ASP A 31 -13.89 -18.13 -37.57
N THR A 32 -13.88 -17.82 -36.28
CA THR A 32 -15.01 -17.24 -35.58
C THR A 32 -14.57 -15.88 -35.06
N GLY A 33 -15.37 -14.85 -35.29
CA GLY A 33 -15.07 -13.45 -34.94
C GLY A 33 -14.98 -13.15 -33.44
N THR A 34 -14.57 -14.11 -32.61
CA THR A 34 -14.29 -13.94 -31.18
C THR A 34 -12.84 -13.53 -30.97
N ASN A 35 -12.63 -12.34 -30.41
CA ASN A 35 -11.32 -11.86 -30.03
C ASN A 35 -10.68 -12.83 -29.00
N PRO A 36 -9.55 -13.50 -29.31
CA PRO A 36 -8.92 -14.48 -28.41
C PRO A 36 -8.43 -13.86 -27.10
N LEU A 37 -8.32 -12.52 -27.04
CA LEU A 37 -7.99 -11.75 -25.85
C LEU A 37 -9.21 -11.43 -24.97
N THR A 38 -10.40 -11.96 -25.29
CA THR A 38 -11.64 -11.74 -24.55
C THR A 38 -12.34 -13.06 -24.29
N PHE A 39 -12.33 -13.52 -23.05
CA PHE A 39 -13.00 -14.76 -22.64
C PHE A 39 -13.30 -14.74 -21.13
N SER A 40 -14.04 -15.73 -20.65
CA SER A 40 -14.34 -15.88 -19.23
C SER A 40 -14.40 -17.35 -18.82
N THR A 41 -14.17 -17.60 -17.53
CA THR A 41 -14.23 -18.93 -16.93
C THR A 41 -14.89 -18.87 -15.56
N ASN A 42 -15.50 -19.98 -15.14
CA ASN A 42 -16.01 -20.15 -13.78
C ASN A 42 -14.94 -20.72 -12.83
N ASP A 43 -13.78 -21.09 -13.38
CA ASP A 43 -12.65 -21.54 -12.59
C ASP A 43 -11.92 -20.38 -11.92
N CYS A 44 -11.11 -20.73 -10.94
CA CYS A 44 -10.27 -19.81 -10.19
C CYS A 44 -8.89 -19.55 -10.79
N PHE A 45 -8.67 -20.08 -11.97
CA PHE A 45 -7.46 -19.89 -12.73
C PHE A 45 -7.83 -19.64 -14.19
N LEU A 46 -6.98 -18.90 -14.88
CA LEU A 46 -7.09 -18.70 -16.32
C LEU A 46 -5.72 -18.88 -16.96
N THR A 47 -5.72 -19.32 -18.21
CA THR A 47 -4.49 -19.39 -19.03
C THR A 47 -4.51 -18.20 -19.98
N GLU A 48 -3.53 -17.31 -19.89
CA GLU A 48 -3.46 -16.18 -20.81
C GLU A 48 -3.05 -16.66 -22.23
N PRO A 49 -3.62 -16.07 -23.28
CA PRO A 49 -3.59 -16.65 -24.63
C PRO A 49 -2.31 -16.32 -25.43
N VAL A 50 -1.44 -15.43 -24.95
CA VAL A 50 -0.24 -14.96 -25.66
C VAL A 50 0.94 -15.91 -25.43
N TYR A 51 1.27 -16.23 -24.18
CA TYR A 51 2.41 -17.08 -23.81
C TYR A 51 2.00 -18.37 -23.07
N GLY A 52 0.70 -18.55 -22.76
CA GLY A 52 0.18 -19.72 -22.07
C GLY A 52 0.45 -19.73 -20.56
N HIS A 53 0.73 -18.58 -19.95
CA HIS A 53 0.89 -18.51 -18.49
C HIS A 53 -0.43 -18.74 -17.76
N VAL A 54 -0.40 -19.46 -16.63
CA VAL A 54 -1.59 -19.72 -15.81
C VAL A 54 -1.59 -18.83 -14.58
N PHE A 55 -2.52 -17.89 -14.53
CA PHE A 55 -2.82 -17.12 -13.32
C PHE A 55 -3.75 -17.94 -12.43
N ASN A 56 -3.32 -18.25 -11.21
CA ASN A 56 -4.10 -19.03 -10.26
C ASN A 56 -4.42 -18.20 -9.01
N PHE A 57 -5.70 -17.92 -8.81
CA PHE A 57 -6.21 -17.11 -7.70
C PHE A 57 -6.85 -17.95 -6.59
N SER A 58 -6.81 -19.29 -6.65
CA SER A 58 -7.43 -20.16 -5.65
C SER A 58 -6.92 -19.89 -4.23
N THR A 59 -5.67 -19.46 -4.07
CA THR A 59 -5.08 -19.13 -2.76
C THR A 59 -5.57 -17.80 -2.17
N LEU A 60 -6.33 -17.01 -2.93
CA LEU A 60 -6.99 -15.82 -2.40
C LEU A 60 -8.29 -16.16 -1.66
N GLN A 61 -8.77 -17.39 -1.72
CA GLN A 61 -9.89 -17.81 -0.88
C GLN A 61 -9.48 -17.80 0.59
N THR A 62 -10.27 -17.13 1.44
CA THR A 62 -10.00 -17.01 2.87
C THR A 62 -11.29 -17.13 3.69
N ASP A 63 -11.20 -17.70 4.90
CA ASP A 63 -12.33 -17.82 5.82
C ASP A 63 -12.83 -16.46 6.34
N PHE A 64 -11.96 -15.45 6.31
CA PHE A 64 -12.27 -14.10 6.80
C PHE A 64 -12.85 -13.18 5.72
N ALA A 65 -12.92 -13.65 4.47
CA ALA A 65 -13.18 -12.85 3.28
C ALA A 65 -12.18 -11.67 3.10
N HIS A 66 -12.23 -11.03 1.93
CA HIS A 66 -11.62 -9.73 1.70
C HIS A 66 -12.63 -8.65 1.99
N TRP A 67 -12.17 -7.48 2.39
CA TRP A 67 -13.04 -6.33 2.56
C TRP A 67 -12.34 -5.02 2.23
N THR A 68 -13.13 -4.02 1.85
CA THR A 68 -12.65 -2.65 1.59
C THR A 68 -13.77 -1.65 1.82
N ARG A 69 -13.41 -0.39 2.11
CA ARG A 69 -14.36 0.69 2.37
C ARG A 69 -14.58 1.54 1.13
N GLY A 70 -15.84 1.86 0.86
CA GLY A 70 -16.25 2.83 -0.16
C GLY A 70 -16.27 4.26 0.37
N ALA A 71 -16.36 5.21 -0.56
CA ALA A 71 -16.32 6.65 -0.26
C ALA A 71 -17.44 7.14 0.68
N PHE A 72 -18.56 6.41 0.77
CA PHE A 72 -19.72 6.78 1.61
C PHE A 72 -19.78 6.04 2.95
N GLY A 73 -18.67 5.45 3.40
CA GLY A 73 -18.64 4.61 4.61
C GLY A 73 -19.29 3.23 4.39
N ASP A 74 -19.59 2.87 3.14
CA ASP A 74 -20.01 1.52 2.76
C ASP A 74 -18.84 0.55 2.95
N THR A 75 -19.13 -0.69 3.35
CA THR A 75 -18.16 -1.78 3.41
C THR A 75 -18.52 -2.84 2.38
N PHE A 76 -17.55 -3.18 1.54
CA PHE A 76 -17.65 -4.27 0.57
C PHE A 76 -16.90 -5.45 1.15
N GLU A 77 -17.58 -6.59 1.30
CA GLU A 77 -16.99 -7.84 1.76
C GLU A 77 -17.19 -8.88 0.66
N PHE A 78 -16.12 -9.56 0.25
CA PHE A 78 -16.17 -10.51 -0.86
C PHE A 78 -15.11 -11.59 -0.68
N ASN A 79 -15.40 -12.81 -1.13
CA ASN A 79 -14.41 -13.87 -1.17
C ASN A 79 -14.08 -14.19 -2.63
N ILE A 80 -12.80 -14.15 -2.97
CA ILE A 80 -12.34 -14.60 -4.28
C ILE A 80 -12.34 -16.12 -4.22
N CYS A 81 -12.86 -16.79 -5.26
CA CYS A 81 -12.82 -18.25 -5.32
C CYS A 81 -13.64 -19.01 -4.29
N GLY A 82 -14.59 -18.35 -3.62
CA GLY A 82 -15.46 -19.02 -2.66
C GLY A 82 -16.62 -18.14 -2.21
N ASN A 83 -17.35 -18.67 -1.24
CA ASN A 83 -18.42 -17.95 -0.57
C ASN A 83 -17.91 -17.28 0.70
N LEU A 84 -18.67 -16.32 1.21
CA LEU A 84 -18.49 -15.78 2.56
C LEU A 84 -18.81 -16.87 3.59
N THR A 85 -18.10 -16.85 4.72
CA THR A 85 -18.34 -17.77 5.83
C THR A 85 -19.57 -17.39 6.65
N ARG A 86 -19.91 -16.09 6.68
CA ARG A 86 -21.10 -15.55 7.35
C ARG A 86 -22.28 -15.35 6.39
N THR A 87 -23.46 -15.13 6.95
CA THR A 87 -24.61 -14.72 6.16
C THR A 87 -24.56 -13.23 5.81
N CYS A 88 -25.12 -12.88 4.66
CA CYS A 88 -25.34 -11.50 4.20
C CYS A 88 -26.82 -11.33 3.90
N ASN A 89 -27.49 -10.37 4.55
CA ASN A 89 -28.93 -10.14 4.42
C ASN A 89 -29.77 -11.45 4.57
N GLY A 90 -29.38 -12.30 5.53
CA GLY A 90 -30.06 -13.58 5.82
C GLY A 90 -29.74 -14.74 4.88
N ARG A 91 -28.90 -14.56 3.86
CA ARG A 91 -28.46 -15.62 2.93
C ARG A 91 -27.06 -16.11 3.23
N SER A 92 -26.84 -17.42 3.11
CA SER A 92 -25.54 -18.08 3.34
C SER A 92 -24.80 -18.47 2.05
N ASP A 93 -25.44 -18.37 0.89
CA ASP A 93 -24.87 -18.70 -0.42
C ASP A 93 -24.32 -17.45 -1.14
N VAL A 94 -23.71 -16.55 -0.37
CA VAL A 94 -23.26 -15.24 -0.84
C VAL A 94 -21.75 -15.23 -1.00
N ALA A 95 -21.25 -14.73 -2.12
CA ALA A 95 -19.83 -14.56 -2.40
C ALA A 95 -19.36 -13.11 -2.23
N ALA A 96 -20.27 -12.14 -2.39
CA ALA A 96 -20.00 -10.73 -2.14
C ALA A 96 -21.21 -10.01 -1.51
N CYS A 97 -20.94 -9.18 -0.51
CA CYS A 97 -21.89 -8.45 0.31
C CYS A 97 -21.51 -6.96 0.41
N LEU A 98 -22.52 -6.09 0.31
CA LEU A 98 -22.41 -4.67 0.55
C LEU A 98 -23.10 -4.34 1.86
N LYS A 99 -22.37 -3.79 2.82
CA LYS A 99 -22.93 -3.22 4.03
C LYS A 99 -22.91 -1.70 3.90
N LYS A 100 -24.09 -1.09 3.78
CA LYS A 100 -24.24 0.37 3.77
C LYS A 100 -23.92 0.95 5.15
N ALA A 101 -23.60 2.25 5.21
CA ALA A 101 -23.33 2.96 6.46
C ALA A 101 -24.44 2.84 7.52
N ASN A 102 -25.70 2.62 7.09
CA ASN A 102 -26.85 2.37 7.97
C ASN A 102 -26.97 0.90 8.46
N ASN A 103 -25.90 0.10 8.31
CA ASN A 103 -25.84 -1.33 8.59
C ASN A 103 -26.78 -2.22 7.75
N LYS A 104 -27.47 -1.66 6.76
CA LYS A 104 -28.27 -2.47 5.84
C LYS A 104 -27.35 -3.21 4.88
N GLU A 105 -27.54 -4.52 4.81
CA GLU A 105 -26.77 -5.39 3.94
C GLU A 105 -27.50 -5.65 2.63
N TYR A 106 -26.71 -5.73 1.56
CA TYR A 106 -27.17 -6.06 0.23
C TYR A 106 -26.28 -7.13 -0.40
N VAL A 107 -26.90 -8.15 -1.01
CA VAL A 107 -26.17 -9.19 -1.75
C VAL A 107 -25.68 -8.59 -3.07
N LEU A 108 -24.36 -8.56 -3.26
CA LEU A 108 -23.73 -8.12 -4.52
C LEU A 108 -23.56 -9.27 -5.51
N GLY A 109 -23.39 -10.49 -5.00
CA GLY A 109 -23.39 -11.68 -5.85
C GLY A 109 -23.25 -12.98 -5.08
N THR A 110 -23.77 -14.05 -5.67
CA THR A 110 -23.74 -15.42 -5.12
C THR A 110 -22.70 -16.31 -5.78
N HIS A 111 -22.25 -15.94 -6.97
CA HIS A 111 -21.24 -16.63 -7.75
C HIS A 111 -20.33 -15.59 -8.41
N HIS A 112 -19.09 -15.97 -8.69
CA HIS A 112 -18.13 -15.17 -9.43
C HIS A 112 -17.82 -15.84 -10.78
N GLN A 113 -17.52 -15.01 -11.76
CA GLN A 113 -16.94 -15.43 -13.04
C GLN A 113 -15.63 -14.65 -13.24
N LEU A 114 -14.56 -15.35 -13.57
CA LEU A 114 -13.27 -14.76 -13.87
C LEU A 114 -13.22 -14.40 -15.35
N GLU A 115 -13.16 -13.10 -15.65
CA GLU A 115 -13.14 -12.54 -16.99
C GLU A 115 -11.74 -12.05 -17.35
N TYR A 116 -11.34 -12.31 -18.60
CA TYR A 116 -10.10 -11.83 -19.20
C TYR A 116 -10.42 -10.91 -20.37
N HIS A 117 -9.91 -9.67 -20.33
CA HIS A 117 -10.09 -8.67 -21.37
C HIS A 117 -8.76 -7.96 -21.67
N ASN A 118 -8.10 -8.35 -22.76
CA ASN A 118 -6.88 -7.68 -23.27
C ASN A 118 -5.79 -7.49 -22.20
N GLY A 119 -5.59 -8.49 -21.33
CA GLY A 119 -4.62 -8.46 -20.23
C GLY A 119 -5.20 -8.07 -18.87
N LYS A 120 -6.44 -7.56 -18.82
CA LYS A 120 -7.13 -7.30 -17.56
C LYS A 120 -7.88 -8.53 -17.08
N MET A 121 -7.80 -8.79 -15.78
CA MET A 121 -8.46 -9.91 -15.13
C MET A 121 -9.45 -9.35 -14.11
N TYR A 122 -10.71 -9.74 -14.19
CA TYR A 122 -11.75 -9.31 -13.26
C TYR A 122 -12.55 -10.49 -12.75
N PHE A 123 -12.81 -10.53 -11.44
CA PHE A 123 -13.91 -11.33 -10.90
C PHE A 123 -15.20 -10.53 -10.95
N THR A 124 -16.17 -11.00 -11.73
CA THR A 124 -17.53 -10.45 -11.76
C THR A 124 -18.43 -11.29 -10.85
N PHE A 125 -18.81 -10.70 -9.73
CA PHE A 125 -19.82 -11.23 -8.82
C PHE A 125 -21.21 -10.79 -9.29
N SER A 126 -22.05 -11.77 -9.59
CA SER A 126 -23.38 -11.56 -10.17
C SER A 126 -24.47 -12.30 -9.38
N ASN A 127 -25.73 -12.14 -9.81
CA ASN A 127 -26.91 -12.60 -9.07
C ASN A 127 -27.10 -11.91 -7.70
N GLY A 128 -26.72 -10.63 -7.61
CA GLY A 128 -27.07 -9.77 -6.49
C GLY A 128 -28.56 -9.47 -6.40
N GLU A 129 -28.96 -8.80 -5.32
CA GLU A 129 -30.35 -8.39 -5.13
C GLU A 129 -30.73 -7.18 -5.97
N LYS A 130 -32.04 -6.93 -6.09
CA LYS A 130 -32.55 -5.84 -6.92
C LYS A 130 -32.17 -4.48 -6.31
N CYS A 131 -31.63 -3.62 -7.14
CA CYS A 131 -31.23 -2.28 -6.72
C CYS A 131 -32.48 -1.43 -6.41
N PRO A 132 -32.52 -0.65 -5.30
CA PRO A 132 -33.74 0.04 -4.86
C PRO A 132 -34.36 0.99 -5.89
N ASN A 133 -33.53 1.60 -6.75
CA ASN A 133 -33.93 2.64 -7.71
C ASN A 133 -33.60 2.26 -9.17
N SER A 134 -33.44 0.97 -9.48
CA SER A 134 -33.08 0.51 -10.83
C SER A 134 -33.78 -0.80 -11.19
N SER A 135 -33.92 -1.06 -12.50
CA SER A 135 -34.28 -2.38 -13.02
C SER A 135 -33.13 -3.39 -12.92
N GLU A 136 -31.91 -2.92 -12.65
CA GLU A 136 -30.71 -3.74 -12.51
C GLU A 136 -30.56 -4.35 -11.11
N ASN A 137 -29.84 -5.46 -11.04
CA ASN A 137 -29.41 -6.05 -9.78
C ASN A 137 -28.02 -5.52 -9.41
N TYR A 138 -27.71 -5.55 -8.11
CA TYR A 138 -26.37 -5.26 -7.64
C TYR A 138 -25.34 -6.23 -8.25
N LYS A 139 -24.16 -5.69 -8.55
CA LYS A 139 -22.99 -6.42 -9.06
C LYS A 139 -21.71 -5.86 -8.47
N LEU A 140 -20.71 -6.71 -8.34
CA LEU A 140 -19.36 -6.31 -7.96
C LEU A 140 -18.35 -6.82 -8.97
N HIS A 141 -17.47 -5.95 -9.43
CA HIS A 141 -16.35 -6.26 -10.30
C HIS A 141 -15.05 -6.02 -9.53
N VAL A 142 -14.23 -7.06 -9.36
CA VAL A 142 -12.94 -6.99 -8.67
C VAL A 142 -11.83 -7.18 -9.70
N TYR A 143 -11.13 -6.10 -10.04
CA TYR A 143 -9.95 -6.11 -10.89
C TYR A 143 -8.76 -6.69 -10.13
N MET A 144 -8.13 -7.70 -10.70
CA MET A 144 -6.89 -8.28 -10.19
C MET A 144 -5.70 -7.49 -10.77
N GLY A 145 -5.11 -6.62 -9.96
CA GLY A 145 -3.95 -5.82 -10.33
C GLY A 145 -2.63 -6.51 -9.95
N CYS A 146 -1.66 -6.51 -10.86
CA CYS A 146 -0.31 -6.97 -10.54
C CYS A 146 0.43 -5.95 -9.66
N ASP A 147 0.90 -6.40 -8.51
CA ASP A 147 1.83 -5.68 -7.63
C ASP A 147 2.77 -6.70 -6.97
N TYR A 148 4.08 -6.48 -7.06
CA TYR A 148 5.12 -7.33 -6.47
C TYR A 148 5.52 -6.93 -5.05
N THR A 149 5.27 -5.69 -4.64
CA THR A 149 5.80 -5.09 -3.40
C THR A 149 4.76 -5.12 -2.29
N LEU A 150 3.47 -4.97 -2.63
CA LEU A 150 2.35 -4.91 -1.65
C LEU A 150 2.59 -3.85 -0.56
N ASP A 151 3.20 -2.72 -0.93
CA ASP A 151 3.57 -1.65 0.00
C ASP A 151 2.40 -0.68 0.31
N LYS A 152 1.18 -0.99 -0.15
CA LYS A 152 -0.03 -0.15 -0.09
C LYS A 152 -1.28 -0.92 0.33
N ASP A 153 -2.37 -0.19 0.65
CA ASP A 153 -3.72 -0.74 0.76
C ASP A 153 -4.04 -1.66 -0.43
N GLN A 154 -4.08 -2.97 -0.17
CA GLN A 154 -4.21 -4.01 -1.19
C GLN A 154 -5.48 -3.88 -2.04
N SER A 155 -6.50 -3.17 -1.54
CA SER A 155 -7.74 -2.98 -2.30
C SER A 155 -8.33 -1.59 -2.19
N ARG A 156 -8.79 -1.08 -3.32
CA ARG A 156 -9.37 0.27 -3.44
C ARG A 156 -10.66 0.24 -4.25
N VAL A 157 -11.72 0.80 -3.67
CA VAL A 157 -12.99 1.01 -4.37
C VAL A 157 -12.86 2.21 -5.31
N THR A 158 -13.28 2.04 -6.56
CA THR A 158 -13.41 3.14 -7.52
C THR A 158 -14.57 4.03 -7.11
N SER A 159 -14.41 5.35 -7.15
CA SER A 159 -15.48 6.29 -6.82
C SER A 159 -16.78 5.98 -7.59
N TYR A 160 -17.91 6.04 -6.88
CA TYR A 160 -19.23 5.70 -7.41
C TYR A 160 -20.29 6.70 -6.96
N SER A 161 -21.43 6.70 -7.64
CA SER A 161 -22.62 7.48 -7.24
C SER A 161 -23.44 6.68 -6.21
N PRO A 162 -24.15 7.33 -5.27
CA PRO A 162 -25.03 6.64 -4.33
C PRO A 162 -26.09 5.74 -5.00
N ASN A 163 -26.47 6.04 -6.25
CA ASN A 163 -27.49 5.30 -7.01
C ASN A 163 -26.91 4.22 -7.94
N THR A 164 -25.59 4.01 -7.94
CA THR A 164 -24.95 2.98 -8.76
C THR A 164 -25.26 1.57 -8.22
N CYS A 165 -25.51 0.64 -9.14
CA CYS A 165 -25.75 -0.78 -8.82
C CYS A 165 -24.56 -1.69 -9.17
N SER A 166 -23.54 -1.19 -9.88
CA SER A 166 -22.32 -1.93 -10.22
C SER A 166 -21.08 -1.28 -9.62
N PHE A 167 -20.37 -1.98 -8.75
CA PHE A 167 -19.20 -1.46 -8.05
C PHE A 167 -17.91 -2.05 -8.61
N TYR A 168 -16.83 -1.28 -8.55
CA TYR A 168 -15.53 -1.67 -9.09
C TYR A 168 -14.46 -1.54 -8.00
N ILE A 169 -13.78 -2.63 -7.69
CA ILE A 169 -12.68 -2.70 -6.74
C ILE A 169 -11.42 -3.06 -7.50
N THR A 170 -10.33 -2.35 -7.24
CA THR A 170 -8.97 -2.82 -7.59
C THR A 170 -8.45 -3.64 -6.43
N PHE A 171 -7.94 -4.84 -6.68
CA PHE A 171 -7.31 -5.73 -5.72
C PHE A 171 -5.92 -6.11 -6.22
N GLU A 172 -4.89 -5.57 -5.58
CA GLU A 172 -3.48 -5.73 -5.96
C GLU A 172 -2.90 -7.01 -5.33
N THR A 173 -2.22 -7.83 -6.13
CA THR A 173 -1.65 -9.10 -5.66
C THR A 173 -0.51 -9.59 -6.57
N PRO A 174 0.54 -10.20 -6.00
CA PRO A 174 1.58 -10.88 -6.78
C PRO A 174 1.03 -12.03 -7.63
N LEU A 175 -0.14 -12.59 -7.29
CA LEU A 175 -0.77 -13.66 -8.07
C LEU A 175 -1.33 -13.19 -9.41
N ALA A 176 -1.50 -11.88 -9.60
CA ALA A 176 -1.86 -11.27 -10.88
C ALA A 176 -0.62 -10.90 -11.71
N CYS A 177 0.58 -11.16 -11.19
CA CYS A 177 1.84 -10.90 -11.86
C CYS A 177 2.42 -12.14 -12.53
N LEU A 178 3.28 -11.93 -13.53
CA LEU A 178 4.14 -13.01 -14.02
C LEU A 178 5.25 -13.30 -13.00
N PRO A 179 5.80 -14.53 -12.95
CA PRO A 179 6.83 -14.88 -11.97
C PRO A 179 8.09 -14.02 -12.08
N GLU A 180 8.63 -13.60 -10.93
CA GLU A 180 9.93 -12.94 -10.86
C GLU A 180 11.08 -13.96 -10.95
N PRO A 181 12.21 -13.59 -11.58
CA PRO A 181 13.46 -14.32 -11.44
C PRO A 181 13.93 -14.41 -9.99
N ASP A 182 14.52 -15.53 -9.59
CA ASP A 182 14.93 -15.75 -8.19
C ASP A 182 15.98 -14.75 -7.68
N ASN A 183 16.81 -14.19 -8.57
CA ASN A 183 17.79 -13.17 -8.21
C ASN A 183 17.17 -11.78 -7.96
N VAL A 184 15.92 -11.56 -8.36
CA VAL A 184 15.17 -10.30 -8.19
C VAL A 184 14.23 -10.38 -6.97
N LYS A 185 13.76 -11.59 -6.61
CA LYS A 185 12.96 -11.82 -5.41
C LYS A 185 13.71 -11.36 -4.15
N GLY A 186 13.07 -10.49 -3.36
CA GLY A 186 13.64 -9.97 -2.11
C GLY A 186 14.84 -9.03 -2.30
N ASN A 187 15.05 -8.47 -3.49
CA ASN A 187 16.05 -7.42 -3.69
C ASN A 187 15.51 -6.04 -3.26
N ASP A 188 16.37 -5.24 -2.62
CA ASP A 188 16.03 -3.89 -2.13
C ASP A 188 16.16 -2.77 -3.20
N CYS A 189 16.38 -3.12 -4.48
CA CYS A 189 16.60 -2.23 -5.63
C CYS A 189 17.58 -1.08 -5.34
N SER A 190 18.64 -1.39 -4.57
CA SER A 190 19.51 -0.38 -3.98
C SER A 190 20.99 -0.57 -4.30
N VAL A 191 21.73 0.54 -4.38
CA VAL A 191 23.19 0.56 -4.54
C VAL A 191 23.82 1.64 -3.69
N ARG A 192 24.93 1.30 -3.03
CA ARG A 192 25.69 2.26 -2.21
C ARG A 192 26.77 2.93 -3.06
N ASP A 193 26.81 4.25 -3.04
CA ASP A 193 27.86 5.05 -3.65
C ASP A 193 29.20 4.80 -2.94
N PRO A 194 30.23 4.28 -3.62
CA PRO A 194 31.54 4.09 -3.01
C PRO A 194 32.24 5.41 -2.62
N LYS A 195 31.86 6.56 -3.21
CA LYS A 195 32.49 7.86 -2.94
C LYS A 195 31.87 8.56 -1.73
N THR A 196 30.55 8.65 -1.66
CA THR A 196 29.83 9.37 -0.59
C THR A 196 29.30 8.45 0.50
N GLY A 197 29.20 7.15 0.24
CA GLY A 197 28.54 6.19 1.12
C GLY A 197 27.01 6.26 1.08
N HIS A 198 26.41 7.14 0.28
CA HIS A 198 24.97 7.29 0.13
C HIS A 198 24.33 6.01 -0.46
N LEU A 199 23.13 5.66 -0.02
CA LEU A 199 22.38 4.51 -0.53
C LEU A 199 21.28 5.00 -1.46
N PHE A 200 21.45 4.80 -2.76
CA PHE A 200 20.36 5.00 -3.72
C PHE A 200 19.40 3.83 -3.61
N ASN A 201 18.11 4.10 -3.42
CA ASN A 201 17.04 3.11 -3.44
C ASN A 201 16.03 3.48 -4.53
N LEU A 202 15.94 2.67 -5.58
CA LEU A 202 15.03 2.89 -6.70
C LEU A 202 13.75 2.04 -6.62
N MET A 203 13.55 1.29 -5.52
CA MET A 203 12.39 0.40 -5.34
C MET A 203 11.03 1.09 -5.55
N PRO A 204 10.81 2.34 -5.09
CA PRO A 204 9.52 3.02 -5.30
C PRO A 204 9.15 3.21 -6.78
N LEU A 205 10.12 3.14 -7.70
CA LEU A 205 9.84 3.20 -9.14
C LEU A 205 9.26 1.89 -9.70
N SER A 206 9.16 0.83 -8.88
CA SER A 206 8.60 -0.46 -9.30
C SER A 206 7.08 -0.54 -9.20
N ASP A 207 6.45 0.36 -8.43
CA ASP A 207 5.00 0.39 -8.17
C ASP A 207 4.17 0.76 -9.40
N SER A 208 4.79 1.17 -10.50
CA SER A 208 4.09 1.60 -11.70
C SER A 208 4.87 1.31 -12.97
N ASN A 209 4.14 0.99 -14.03
CA ASN A 209 4.71 0.92 -15.38
C ASN A 209 4.79 2.33 -15.99
N TYR A 210 5.90 2.63 -16.62
CA TYR A 210 6.12 3.85 -17.40
C TYR A 210 6.00 3.55 -18.89
N ARG A 211 5.33 4.45 -19.63
CA ARG A 211 4.99 4.20 -21.03
C ARG A 211 5.50 5.31 -21.95
N ILE A 212 6.45 4.99 -22.82
CA ILE A 212 6.98 5.91 -23.83
C ILE A 212 6.41 5.51 -25.18
N SER A 213 5.53 6.33 -25.76
CA SER A 213 4.90 6.04 -27.06
C SER A 213 5.46 6.91 -28.18
N ASP A 214 5.59 6.37 -29.39
CA ASP A 214 5.90 7.11 -30.61
C ASP A 214 4.62 7.60 -31.33
N ARG A 215 4.79 8.36 -32.42
CA ARG A 215 3.68 8.90 -33.22
C ARG A 215 2.86 7.83 -33.96
N GLN A 216 3.40 6.63 -34.12
CA GLN A 216 2.75 5.49 -34.77
C GLN A 216 2.04 4.60 -33.74
N GLY A 217 2.12 4.94 -32.45
CA GLY A 217 1.52 4.22 -31.34
C GLY A 217 2.34 3.05 -30.82
N ASN A 218 3.53 2.78 -31.39
CA ASN A 218 4.45 1.83 -30.76
C ASN A 218 4.89 2.39 -29.42
N ALA A 219 5.14 1.51 -28.45
CA ALA A 219 5.50 1.98 -27.12
C ALA A 219 6.52 1.09 -26.43
N PHE A 220 7.39 1.72 -25.65
CA PHE A 220 8.12 1.05 -24.59
C PHE A 220 7.29 1.09 -23.31
N ILE A 221 7.18 -0.05 -22.64
CA ILE A 221 6.61 -0.21 -21.32
C ILE A 221 7.76 -0.63 -20.41
N ILE A 222 8.05 0.20 -19.41
CA ILE A 222 9.22 0.07 -18.56
C ILE A 222 8.78 -0.05 -17.11
N ASN A 223 9.36 -0.99 -16.38
CA ASN A 223 9.30 -1.04 -14.93
C ASN A 223 10.72 -1.13 -14.37
N VAL A 224 10.99 -0.52 -13.23
CA VAL A 224 12.32 -0.45 -12.61
C VAL A 224 12.44 -1.51 -11.54
N CYS A 225 13.48 -2.34 -11.60
CA CYS A 225 13.78 -3.43 -10.65
C CYS A 225 12.73 -4.55 -10.51
N LYS A 226 11.52 -4.40 -11.05
CA LYS A 226 10.54 -5.48 -11.20
C LYS A 226 10.23 -5.72 -12.67
N PRO A 227 9.71 -6.92 -13.02
CA PRO A 227 9.11 -7.10 -14.33
C PRO A 227 7.95 -6.12 -14.53
N VAL A 228 7.59 -5.86 -15.79
CA VAL A 228 6.41 -5.07 -16.15
C VAL A 228 5.19 -5.63 -15.43
N LEU A 229 4.45 -4.74 -14.74
CA LEU A 229 3.22 -5.11 -14.07
C LEU A 229 2.21 -5.56 -15.12
N TYR A 230 1.76 -6.80 -15.03
CA TYR A 230 0.84 -7.37 -16.02
C TYR A 230 -0.51 -6.65 -15.93
N ALA A 231 -0.96 -6.09 -17.06
CA ALA A 231 -2.17 -5.28 -17.12
C ALA A 231 -2.69 -5.14 -18.56
N GLU A 232 -3.74 -4.35 -18.73
CA GLU A 232 -4.23 -3.97 -20.06
C GLU A 232 -3.11 -3.36 -20.90
N ASN A 233 -2.97 -3.82 -22.14
CA ASN A 233 -1.96 -3.31 -23.06
C ASN A 233 -0.52 -3.39 -22.52
N ALA A 234 -0.27 -4.26 -21.53
CA ALA A 234 1.03 -4.55 -20.93
C ALA A 234 1.23 -6.07 -20.73
N MET A 235 0.81 -6.87 -21.71
CA MET A 235 0.96 -8.34 -21.73
C MET A 235 2.36 -8.72 -22.21
N CYS A 236 3.37 -8.26 -21.49
CA CYS A 236 4.77 -8.45 -21.84
C CYS A 236 5.23 -9.89 -21.53
N PRO A 237 6.22 -10.43 -22.27
CA PRO A 237 6.80 -11.72 -21.92
C PRO A 237 7.31 -11.74 -20.48
N ALA A 238 7.34 -12.92 -19.85
CA ALA A 238 7.88 -13.09 -18.51
C ALA A 238 9.28 -12.45 -18.38
N GLU A 239 9.57 -11.94 -17.18
CA GLU A 239 10.83 -11.30 -16.82
C GLU A 239 11.16 -10.00 -17.58
N SER A 240 10.29 -9.52 -18.48
CA SER A 240 10.52 -8.25 -19.19
C SER A 240 10.39 -7.07 -18.23
N SER A 241 11.42 -6.26 -18.09
CA SER A 241 11.39 -4.95 -17.41
C SER A 241 11.37 -3.81 -18.43
N VAL A 242 11.90 -4.02 -19.63
CA VAL A 242 11.70 -3.15 -20.80
C VAL A 242 11.00 -3.97 -21.87
N CYS A 243 9.79 -3.58 -22.22
CA CYS A 243 8.93 -4.29 -23.15
C CYS A 243 8.54 -3.37 -24.32
N PHE A 244 8.67 -3.86 -25.54
CA PHE A 244 8.26 -3.12 -26.73
C PHE A 244 6.90 -3.61 -27.23
N GLN A 245 5.97 -2.69 -27.45
CA GLN A 245 4.62 -2.94 -27.91
C GLN A 245 4.40 -2.40 -29.34
N LYS A 246 3.85 -3.25 -30.21
CA LYS A 246 3.39 -2.89 -31.56
C LYS A 246 1.85 -2.93 -31.61
N PRO A 247 1.13 -1.80 -31.50
CA PRO A 247 -0.32 -1.80 -31.25
C PRO A 247 -1.16 -2.47 -32.33
N HIS A 248 -0.69 -2.44 -33.59
CA HIS A 248 -1.39 -2.95 -34.77
C HIS A 248 -0.93 -4.36 -35.22
N ALA A 249 -0.05 -5.01 -34.46
CA ALA A 249 0.38 -6.37 -34.73
C ALA A 249 -0.65 -7.40 -34.22
N ASP A 250 -0.53 -8.64 -34.72
CA ASP A 250 -1.24 -9.79 -34.15
C ASP A 250 -0.93 -9.91 -32.64
N TYR A 251 -1.90 -10.40 -31.87
CA TYR A 251 -1.78 -10.46 -30.41
C TYR A 251 -0.57 -11.28 -29.92
N LYS A 252 -0.11 -12.28 -30.69
CA LYS A 252 1.09 -13.07 -30.37
C LYS A 252 2.40 -12.36 -30.68
N GLU A 253 2.37 -11.37 -31.57
CA GLU A 253 3.52 -10.58 -32.00
C GLU A 253 3.41 -9.11 -31.54
N LYS A 254 2.57 -8.86 -30.54
CA LYS A 254 2.26 -7.51 -30.06
C LYS A 254 3.28 -7.00 -29.05
N PHE A 255 3.89 -7.90 -28.28
CA PHE A 255 4.81 -7.55 -27.19
C PHE A 255 6.12 -8.32 -27.29
N PHE A 256 7.23 -7.64 -27.03
CA PHE A 256 8.57 -8.23 -27.11
C PHE A 256 9.40 -7.81 -25.90
N ASN A 257 10.20 -8.74 -25.36
CA ASN A 257 11.15 -8.44 -24.31
C ASN A 257 12.35 -7.70 -24.93
N TYR A 258 12.52 -6.42 -24.62
CA TYR A 258 13.65 -5.59 -25.05
C TYR A 258 14.63 -5.31 -23.89
N GLY A 259 14.34 -5.86 -22.72
CA GLY A 259 15.23 -5.87 -21.57
C GLY A 259 14.65 -6.70 -20.42
N THR A 260 15.36 -7.75 -20.03
CA THR A 260 15.07 -8.58 -18.85
C THR A 260 15.38 -7.80 -17.57
N VAL A 261 14.50 -7.94 -16.58
CA VAL A 261 14.61 -7.32 -15.26
C VAL A 261 15.98 -7.58 -14.63
N GLN A 262 16.49 -6.55 -13.96
CA GLN A 262 17.71 -6.62 -13.18
C GLN A 262 17.39 -6.32 -11.72
N PRO A 263 18.07 -6.96 -10.77
CA PRO A 263 17.73 -6.81 -9.36
C PRO A 263 18.03 -5.41 -8.83
N LYS A 264 19.15 -4.80 -9.24
CA LYS A 264 19.63 -3.54 -8.66
C LYS A 264 20.34 -2.67 -9.69
N PRO A 265 20.41 -1.34 -9.45
CA PRO A 265 21.26 -0.45 -10.24
C PRO A 265 22.75 -0.65 -9.95
N THR A 266 23.56 -0.07 -10.83
CA THR A 266 25.02 0.01 -10.74
C THR A 266 25.47 1.45 -10.88
N ILE A 267 26.67 1.77 -10.40
CA ILE A 267 27.27 3.09 -10.55
C ILE A 267 28.42 2.98 -11.55
N GLU A 268 28.25 3.60 -12.72
CA GLU A 268 29.25 3.66 -13.79
C GLU A 268 29.81 5.08 -13.86
N GLY A 269 31.00 5.29 -13.29
CA GLY A 269 31.54 6.64 -13.09
C GLY A 269 30.74 7.40 -12.04
N ASP A 270 29.99 8.43 -12.46
CA ASP A 270 29.07 9.22 -11.61
C ASP A 270 27.60 9.03 -12.03
N LYS A 271 27.30 8.00 -12.83
CA LYS A 271 25.95 7.73 -13.35
C LYS A 271 25.36 6.49 -12.69
N LEU A 272 24.12 6.61 -12.24
CA LEU A 272 23.32 5.49 -11.76
C LEU A 272 22.65 4.82 -12.97
N VAL A 273 22.94 3.54 -13.21
CA VAL A 273 22.59 2.85 -14.46
C VAL A 273 22.03 1.46 -14.18
N ILE A 274 20.98 1.07 -14.92
CA ILE A 274 20.56 -0.32 -15.06
C ILE A 274 20.69 -0.74 -16.53
N ARG A 275 21.34 -1.90 -16.76
CA ARG A 275 21.51 -2.50 -18.09
C ARG A 275 20.71 -3.79 -18.19
N HIS A 276 19.79 -3.83 -19.13
CA HIS A 276 18.90 -4.95 -19.37
C HIS A 276 19.31 -5.69 -20.63
N SER A 277 19.76 -6.93 -20.51
CA SER A 277 19.92 -7.85 -21.65
C SER A 277 18.56 -8.32 -22.16
N SER A 278 18.39 -8.54 -23.46
CA SER A 278 17.16 -9.13 -23.99
C SER A 278 17.41 -10.43 -24.78
N PRO A 279 16.43 -11.34 -24.81
CA PRO A 279 16.48 -12.54 -25.65
C PRO A 279 16.10 -12.27 -27.12
N THR A 280 15.58 -11.08 -27.45
CA THR A 280 15.04 -10.76 -28.77
C THR A 280 16.17 -10.47 -29.77
N PRO A 281 16.25 -11.18 -30.90
CA PRO A 281 17.27 -10.92 -31.93
C PRO A 281 17.14 -9.52 -32.54
N CYS A 282 18.26 -8.82 -32.70
CA CYS A 282 18.32 -7.50 -33.34
C CYS A 282 18.75 -7.58 -34.81
N ASN A 283 19.87 -8.25 -35.09
CA ASN A 283 20.46 -8.35 -36.44
C ASN A 283 20.98 -9.76 -36.78
N GLY A 284 20.52 -10.78 -36.06
CA GLY A 284 20.95 -12.18 -36.23
C GLY A 284 22.30 -12.52 -35.60
N ALA A 285 23.12 -11.54 -35.22
CA ALA A 285 24.39 -11.74 -34.50
C ALA A 285 24.30 -11.29 -33.04
N THR A 286 23.55 -10.22 -32.77
CA THR A 286 23.34 -9.68 -31.43
C THR A 286 21.85 -9.60 -31.11
N ASN A 287 21.53 -9.69 -29.82
CA ASN A 287 20.19 -9.42 -29.31
C ASN A 287 20.05 -7.94 -28.95
N TYR A 288 18.81 -7.49 -28.84
CA TYR A 288 18.52 -6.19 -28.25
C TYR A 288 18.99 -6.13 -26.79
N SER A 289 19.27 -4.92 -26.34
CA SER A 289 19.40 -4.60 -24.93
C SER A 289 18.88 -3.19 -24.67
N SER A 290 18.63 -2.88 -23.41
CA SER A 290 18.17 -1.56 -22.98
C SER A 290 19.01 -1.05 -21.82
N MET A 291 19.24 0.25 -21.78
CA MET A 291 20.00 0.92 -20.73
C MET A 291 19.18 2.09 -20.20
N ILE A 292 18.96 2.14 -18.89
CA ILE A 292 18.27 3.25 -18.22
C ILE A 292 19.31 4.01 -17.41
N ASN A 293 19.51 5.29 -17.74
CA ASN A 293 20.37 6.21 -16.99
C ASN A 293 19.49 7.04 -16.05
N PHE A 294 19.72 6.91 -14.75
CA PHE A 294 19.06 7.72 -13.74
C PHE A 294 19.89 8.96 -13.45
N TYR A 295 19.23 10.11 -13.36
CA TYR A 295 19.87 11.37 -12.97
C TYR A 295 19.03 12.07 -11.91
N CYS A 296 19.72 12.77 -11.02
CA CYS A 296 19.10 13.55 -9.97
C CYS A 296 18.24 14.66 -10.56
N ASP A 297 16.96 14.63 -10.24
CA ASP A 297 16.03 15.73 -10.47
C ASP A 297 15.19 15.92 -9.20
N LYS A 298 15.57 16.89 -8.37
CA LYS A 298 14.94 17.14 -7.05
C LYS A 298 13.52 17.70 -7.19
N ASP A 299 13.20 18.29 -8.33
CA ASP A 299 11.94 18.99 -8.58
C ASP A 299 10.91 18.13 -9.35
N ALA A 300 11.32 16.93 -9.78
CA ALA A 300 10.47 16.01 -10.52
C ALA A 300 9.38 15.40 -9.63
N LYS A 301 8.17 15.98 -9.72
CA LYS A 301 6.95 15.45 -9.08
C LYS A 301 6.34 14.28 -9.86
N ASN A 302 6.37 14.36 -11.19
CA ASN A 302 5.89 13.32 -12.09
C ASN A 302 7.08 12.72 -12.83
N VAL A 303 7.65 11.67 -12.26
CA VAL A 303 8.82 11.00 -12.85
C VAL A 303 8.41 10.17 -14.06
N HIS A 304 9.11 10.32 -15.18
CA HIS A 304 8.85 9.57 -16.41
C HIS A 304 10.15 9.41 -17.22
N PRO A 305 10.43 8.22 -17.77
CA PRO A 305 11.60 8.00 -18.62
C PRO A 305 11.41 8.61 -20.02
N GLU A 306 12.52 8.99 -20.65
CA GLU A 306 12.57 9.48 -22.02
C GLU A 306 13.51 8.61 -22.86
N LEU A 307 13.15 8.36 -24.12
CA LEU A 307 14.01 7.65 -25.07
C LEU A 307 15.07 8.61 -25.61
N MET A 308 16.34 8.34 -25.31
CA MET A 308 17.47 9.12 -25.80
C MET A 308 17.92 8.69 -27.20
N GLY A 309 17.82 7.40 -27.51
CA GLY A 309 18.18 6.89 -28.82
C GLY A 309 18.37 5.39 -28.88
N PHE A 310 18.72 4.93 -30.07
CA PHE A 310 19.01 3.53 -30.38
C PHE A 310 20.30 3.46 -31.20
N GLN A 311 21.28 2.71 -30.70
CA GLN A 311 22.56 2.50 -31.38
C GLN A 311 23.09 1.10 -31.07
N ASP A 312 23.65 0.41 -32.06
CA ASP A 312 24.30 -0.90 -31.89
C ASP A 312 23.44 -1.93 -31.12
N CYS A 313 22.15 -2.00 -31.45
CA CYS A 313 21.15 -2.85 -30.79
C CYS A 313 20.84 -2.51 -29.32
N VAL A 314 21.23 -1.32 -28.85
CA VAL A 314 20.97 -0.84 -27.50
C VAL A 314 20.01 0.35 -27.52
N TYR A 315 18.87 0.23 -26.85
CA TYR A 315 17.99 1.36 -26.55
C TYR A 315 18.47 2.07 -25.29
N THR A 316 18.61 3.39 -25.34
CA THR A 316 19.04 4.20 -24.19
C THR A 316 17.92 5.09 -23.73
N PHE A 317 17.62 5.03 -22.42
CA PHE A 317 16.63 5.85 -21.75
C PHE A 317 17.30 6.75 -20.71
N SER A 318 16.71 7.91 -20.46
CA SER A 318 17.03 8.79 -19.34
C SER A 318 15.85 8.87 -18.39
N PHE A 319 16.10 8.87 -17.08
CA PHE A 319 15.07 8.87 -16.06
C PHE A 319 15.44 9.88 -14.96
N GLY A 320 14.76 11.02 -14.95
CA GLY A 320 14.90 12.05 -13.92
C GLY A 320 14.07 11.71 -12.70
N THR A 321 14.68 11.61 -11.54
CA THR A 321 13.98 11.30 -10.29
C THR A 321 14.71 11.85 -9.06
N PRO A 322 13.99 12.24 -8.00
CA PRO A 322 14.60 12.58 -6.71
C PRO A 322 15.37 11.40 -6.10
N LEU A 323 14.99 10.16 -6.43
CA LEU A 323 15.63 8.94 -5.92
C LEU A 323 17.07 8.73 -6.41
N ALA A 324 17.49 9.47 -7.44
CA ALA A 324 18.86 9.46 -7.98
C ALA A 324 19.73 10.60 -7.43
N CYS A 325 19.26 11.35 -6.44
CA CYS A 325 19.98 12.48 -5.85
C CYS A 325 20.90 12.07 -4.70
N ASN A 326 22.21 12.23 -4.91
CA ASN A 326 23.25 11.98 -3.89
C ASN A 326 23.25 13.06 -2.77
N GLU A 327 22.64 14.22 -3.04
CA GLU A 327 22.66 15.41 -2.19
C GLU A 327 21.29 15.68 -1.54
N LEU A 328 20.61 14.65 -1.07
CA LEU A 328 19.55 14.87 -0.10
C LEU A 328 20.21 15.03 1.28
N PRO A 329 19.91 16.12 2.02
CA PRO A 329 20.41 16.30 3.39
C PRO A 329 20.21 15.02 4.22
N PRO A 330 21.13 14.64 5.12
CA PRO A 330 20.87 13.56 6.07
C PRO A 330 19.56 13.84 6.81
N CYS A 331 18.77 12.80 7.12
CA CYS A 331 17.41 12.93 7.67
C CYS A 331 16.35 13.33 6.64
N THR A 332 16.47 12.86 5.39
CA THR A 332 15.46 13.05 4.34
C THR A 332 14.97 11.70 3.82
N VAL A 333 13.74 11.66 3.30
CA VAL A 333 13.20 10.50 2.60
C VAL A 333 12.38 10.96 1.40
N VAL A 334 12.40 10.20 0.32
CA VAL A 334 11.49 10.40 -0.81
C VAL A 334 10.27 9.52 -0.58
N ALA A 335 9.10 10.13 -0.50
CA ALA A 335 7.82 9.45 -0.35
C ALA A 335 7.37 8.81 -1.68
N HIS A 336 6.33 7.96 -1.61
CA HIS A 336 5.83 7.19 -2.76
C HIS A 336 5.34 8.04 -3.95
N ASP A 337 4.99 9.31 -3.71
CA ASP A 337 4.60 10.30 -4.72
C ASP A 337 5.79 11.12 -5.27
N ASN A 338 7.02 10.69 -4.98
CA ASN A 338 8.26 11.41 -5.26
C ASN A 338 8.42 12.73 -4.50
N GLU A 339 7.60 13.00 -3.47
CA GLU A 339 7.79 14.14 -2.60
C GLU A 339 9.00 13.93 -1.66
N ILE A 340 9.84 14.94 -1.49
CA ILE A 340 10.95 14.90 -0.54
C ILE A 340 10.44 15.39 0.81
N ILE A 341 10.45 14.52 1.81
CA ILE A 341 10.20 14.87 3.20
C ILE A 341 11.55 15.14 3.88
N ASP A 342 11.77 16.41 4.23
CA ASP A 342 13.03 16.89 4.82
C ASP A 342 12.90 17.11 6.33
N MET A 343 13.47 16.19 7.10
CA MET A 343 13.60 16.28 8.56
C MET A 343 14.99 16.78 8.99
N SER A 344 15.85 17.20 8.07
CA SER A 344 17.15 17.78 8.39
C SER A 344 17.09 18.98 9.35
N PRO A 345 16.03 19.82 9.40
CA PRO A 345 15.91 20.86 10.42
C PRO A 345 15.83 20.31 11.85
N LEU A 346 15.41 19.05 12.04
CA LEU A 346 15.36 18.40 13.35
C LEU A 346 16.69 17.73 13.73
N ARG A 347 17.65 17.65 12.80
CA ARG A 347 18.91 16.94 13.04
C ARG A 347 19.65 17.53 14.24
N ASN A 348 20.21 16.65 15.07
CA ASN A 348 20.88 16.99 16.33
C ASN A 348 19.96 17.57 17.42
N SER A 349 18.64 17.56 17.21
CA SER A 349 17.68 17.88 18.28
C SER A 349 17.70 16.76 19.31
N LYS A 350 18.22 17.09 20.50
CA LYS A 350 18.34 16.17 21.62
C LYS A 350 17.16 16.33 22.57
N PHE A 351 16.61 15.21 23.01
CA PHE A 351 15.46 15.16 23.92
C PHE A 351 15.73 14.20 25.07
N THR A 352 15.22 14.55 26.25
CA THR A 352 15.18 13.66 27.42
C THR A 352 13.72 13.44 27.79
N LEU A 353 13.25 12.22 27.61
CA LEU A 353 11.89 11.78 27.92
C LEU A 353 11.88 11.06 29.26
N GLN A 354 10.86 11.29 30.08
CA GLN A 354 10.72 10.62 31.37
C GLN A 354 9.56 9.64 31.36
N GLN A 355 9.82 8.42 31.81
CA GLN A 355 8.80 7.40 32.05
C GLN A 355 9.24 6.51 33.22
N ASP A 356 8.33 6.21 34.15
CA ASP A 356 8.58 5.31 35.30
C ASP A 356 9.85 5.65 36.11
N ASN A 357 10.09 6.95 36.34
CA ASN A 357 11.29 7.51 37.00
C ASN A 357 12.63 7.23 36.29
N GLN A 358 12.58 6.88 35.01
CA GLN A 358 13.74 6.66 34.16
C GLN A 358 13.85 7.75 33.09
N ASN A 359 15.09 8.09 32.70
CA ASN A 359 15.36 9.07 31.67
C ASN A 359 15.76 8.36 30.36
N TYR A 360 15.02 8.62 29.30
CA TYR A 360 15.28 8.14 27.95
C TYR A 360 15.84 9.31 27.14
N VAL A 361 17.10 9.24 26.75
CA VAL A 361 17.77 10.32 26.02
C VAL A 361 17.92 9.92 24.57
N LEU A 362 17.47 10.76 23.64
CA LEU A 362 17.58 10.52 22.20
C LEU A 362 17.99 11.77 21.43
N SER A 363 18.51 11.57 20.23
CA SER A 363 18.71 12.64 19.25
C SER A 363 18.18 12.24 17.88
N ILE A 364 17.69 13.22 17.12
CA ILE A 364 17.16 12.98 15.79
C ILE A 364 18.30 12.97 14.75
N CYS A 365 18.32 11.92 13.93
CA CYS A 365 19.24 11.72 12.81
C CYS A 365 20.73 11.96 13.13
N SER A 366 21.13 11.63 14.35
CA SER A 366 22.46 11.89 14.89
C SER A 366 22.69 11.11 16.18
N ALA A 367 23.96 10.96 16.57
CA ALA A 367 24.31 10.45 17.88
C ALA A 367 23.82 11.40 18.98
N SER A 368 23.29 10.83 20.06
CA SER A 368 22.79 11.60 21.20
C SER A 368 23.94 12.18 22.04
N GLY A 369 25.12 11.54 22.02
CA GLY A 369 26.25 11.92 22.87
C GLY A 369 25.92 11.83 24.37
N GLU A 370 26.81 12.32 25.23
CA GLU A 370 26.68 12.16 26.70
C GLU A 370 25.29 12.57 27.23
N PRO A 371 24.56 11.71 27.96
CA PRO A 371 25.04 10.52 28.66
C PRO A 371 25.02 9.22 27.84
N CYS A 372 24.60 9.24 26.59
CA CYS A 372 24.65 8.08 25.70
C CYS A 372 26.07 7.82 25.18
N MET A 373 26.33 6.60 24.72
CA MET A 373 27.62 6.27 24.09
C MET A 373 27.75 7.01 22.75
N GLU A 374 28.99 7.16 22.27
CA GLU A 374 29.37 8.00 21.11
C GLU A 374 28.53 7.76 19.85
N ASN A 375 28.05 6.55 19.61
CA ASN A 375 27.29 6.18 18.41
C ASN A 375 25.81 5.90 18.67
N ASP A 376 25.34 6.03 19.91
CA ASP A 376 23.96 5.71 20.26
C ASP A 376 23.02 6.85 19.83
N GLY A 377 21.95 6.50 19.13
CA GLY A 377 20.90 7.45 18.77
C GLY A 377 19.90 7.66 19.91
N ALA A 378 19.73 6.63 20.75
CA ALA A 378 18.95 6.70 21.97
C ALA A 378 19.58 5.82 23.07
N CYS A 379 19.42 6.21 24.33
CA CYS A 379 19.84 5.43 25.48
C CYS A 379 18.89 5.62 26.67
N LEU A 380 18.88 4.62 27.54
CA LEU A 380 18.24 4.67 28.86
C LEU A 380 19.31 5.04 29.89
N GLN A 381 19.06 6.08 30.67
CA GLN A 381 19.92 6.51 31.78
C GLN A 381 19.30 6.16 33.12
N VAL A 382 19.99 5.30 33.89
CA VAL A 382 19.62 4.90 35.25
C VAL A 382 20.85 4.99 36.14
N ASN A 383 20.79 5.73 37.25
CA ASN A 383 21.90 5.84 38.22
C ASN A 383 23.27 6.16 37.59
N ASN A 384 23.32 7.09 36.62
CA ASN A 384 24.51 7.44 35.82
C ASN A 384 25.09 6.31 34.95
N GLN A 385 24.42 5.17 34.83
CA GLN A 385 24.72 4.16 33.81
C GLN A 385 23.82 4.36 32.60
N SER A 386 24.38 4.10 31.42
CA SER A 386 23.73 4.31 30.13
C SER A 386 23.61 2.98 29.38
N THR A 387 22.38 2.62 29.04
CA THR A 387 22.05 1.43 28.26
C THR A 387 21.65 1.87 26.86
N SER A 388 22.42 1.44 25.85
CA SER A 388 22.12 1.74 24.45
C SER A 388 20.75 1.19 24.04
N LEU A 389 19.88 2.04 23.48
CA LEU A 389 18.58 1.66 22.92
C LEU A 389 18.57 1.64 21.38
N GLY A 390 19.73 1.84 20.76
CA GLY A 390 19.91 1.73 19.31
C GLY A 390 21.01 2.67 18.82
N LYS A 391 21.73 2.26 17.78
CA LYS A 391 22.76 3.03 17.11
C LYS A 391 22.13 4.09 16.21
N SER A 392 22.70 5.29 16.31
CA SER A 392 22.27 6.44 15.51
C SER A 392 22.52 6.20 14.04
N ASN A 393 21.63 6.75 13.23
CA ASN A 393 21.79 6.91 11.80
C ASN A 393 20.94 8.09 11.35
N ALA A 394 21.03 8.48 10.09
CA ALA A 394 20.20 9.55 9.51
C ALA A 394 19.32 9.04 8.36
N HIS A 395 19.08 7.72 8.32
CA HIS A 395 18.29 7.06 7.28
C HIS A 395 16.82 7.12 7.67
N LEU A 396 16.15 8.19 7.23
CA LEU A 396 14.71 8.31 7.36
C LEU A 396 14.05 7.30 6.39
N ARG A 397 13.06 6.57 6.88
CA ARG A 397 12.29 5.59 6.14
C ARG A 397 10.84 6.06 6.07
N ILE A 398 10.06 5.53 5.13
CA ILE A 398 8.62 5.75 5.07
C ILE A 398 7.91 4.41 5.23
N ASN A 399 6.85 4.36 6.03
CA ASN A 399 6.05 3.15 6.16
C ASN A 399 4.94 3.12 5.08
N GLN A 400 4.21 2.01 5.00
CA GLN A 400 3.09 1.81 4.07
C GLN A 400 1.97 2.86 4.26
N THR A 401 1.82 3.42 5.46
CA THR A 401 0.82 4.47 5.73
C THR A 401 1.26 5.85 5.25
N GLY A 402 2.50 5.98 4.78
CA GLY A 402 3.06 7.25 4.35
C GLY A 402 3.64 8.10 5.48
N THR A 403 3.77 7.54 6.68
CA THR A 403 4.34 8.16 7.87
C THR A 403 5.87 7.99 7.86
N PRO A 404 6.65 9.08 7.85
CA PRO A 404 8.10 9.01 7.97
C PRO A 404 8.51 8.49 9.34
N TYR A 405 9.53 7.65 9.40
CA TYR A 405 10.07 7.14 10.66
C TYR A 405 11.58 6.93 10.61
N LEU A 406 12.21 7.05 11.77
CA LEU A 406 13.62 6.74 11.98
C LEU A 406 13.72 5.48 12.85
N LEU A 407 14.55 4.53 12.44
CA LEU A 407 14.78 3.28 13.18
C LEU A 407 16.25 3.19 13.60
N TYR A 408 16.49 3.19 14.91
CA TYR A 408 17.78 2.90 15.52
C TYR A 408 17.81 1.47 16.01
N GLU A 409 18.75 0.69 15.48
CA GLU A 409 18.86 -0.75 15.71
C GLU A 409 20.18 -1.05 16.45
N ASP A 410 20.46 -2.32 16.76
CA ASP A 410 21.72 -2.72 17.39
C ASP A 410 22.02 -2.07 18.75
N GLY A 411 20.99 -1.95 19.60
CA GLY A 411 21.15 -1.55 20.99
C GLY A 411 21.78 -2.62 21.90
N ALA A 412 21.68 -2.41 23.21
CA ALA A 412 22.10 -3.37 24.21
C ALA A 412 21.19 -4.62 24.18
N ILE A 413 21.72 -5.77 24.59
CA ILE A 413 20.94 -7.01 24.71
C ILE A 413 19.91 -6.84 25.82
N CYS A 414 18.66 -7.18 25.52
CA CYS A 414 17.52 -6.99 26.41
C CYS A 414 16.84 -8.31 26.81
N GLN A 415 16.93 -9.34 25.95
CA GLN A 415 16.40 -10.67 26.18
C GLN A 415 17.35 -11.70 25.57
N GLN A 416 17.51 -12.83 26.26
CA GLN A 416 18.34 -13.94 25.83
C GLN A 416 17.48 -15.20 25.86
N THR A 417 17.05 -15.68 24.68
CA THR A 417 16.31 -16.94 24.57
C THR A 417 17.25 -18.07 24.21
N SER A 418 17.10 -19.21 24.87
CA SER A 418 18.02 -20.35 24.80
C SER A 418 18.16 -20.98 23.39
N ASN A 419 17.24 -20.67 22.46
CA ASN A 419 17.10 -21.38 21.18
C ASN A 419 16.91 -20.49 19.92
N SER A 420 16.95 -19.15 19.97
CA SER A 420 16.63 -18.33 18.78
C SER A 420 17.35 -16.98 18.63
N GLY A 421 18.52 -16.81 19.25
CA GLY A 421 19.35 -15.61 19.07
C GLY A 421 19.17 -14.54 20.15
N LEU A 422 20.05 -13.54 20.14
CA LEU A 422 20.07 -12.44 21.11
C LEU A 422 19.16 -11.30 20.63
N THR A 423 18.12 -10.96 21.39
CA THR A 423 17.29 -9.78 21.09
C THR A 423 17.99 -8.54 21.65
N LYS A 424 18.14 -7.51 20.81
CA LYS A 424 18.72 -6.21 21.18
C LYS A 424 17.64 -5.13 21.20
N TRP A 425 17.87 -4.10 21.99
CA TRP A 425 17.03 -2.91 21.97
C TRP A 425 17.04 -2.22 20.60
N SER A 426 15.87 -1.73 20.20
CA SER A 426 15.70 -0.80 19.08
C SER A 426 14.85 0.41 19.51
N THR A 427 15.01 1.52 18.81
CA THR A 427 14.19 2.72 19.00
C THR A 427 13.59 3.12 17.66
N LYS A 428 12.25 3.20 17.59
CA LYS A 428 11.49 3.65 16.43
C LYS A 428 10.86 5.00 16.72
N ILE A 429 11.18 6.01 15.91
CA ILE A 429 10.66 7.37 16.04
C ILE A 429 9.78 7.64 14.82
N GLU A 430 8.47 7.69 15.01
CA GLU A 430 7.50 8.03 13.96
C GLU A 430 7.20 9.53 13.98
N PHE A 431 7.37 10.19 12.83
CA PHE A 431 7.10 11.61 12.68
C PHE A 431 5.65 11.79 12.23
N VAL A 432 4.85 12.43 13.08
CA VAL A 432 3.42 12.60 12.88
C VAL A 432 3.15 14.04 12.46
N CYS A 433 2.42 14.23 11.35
CA CYS A 433 2.03 15.57 10.90
C CYS A 433 1.24 16.29 12.01
N ALA A 434 1.65 17.52 12.36
CA ALA A 434 0.87 18.40 13.22
C ALA A 434 1.07 19.84 12.78
N ASN A 435 -0.02 20.54 12.45
CA ASN A 435 0.01 21.95 12.07
C ASN A 435 0.38 22.85 13.25
N ARG A 436 1.06 23.94 12.93
CA ARG A 436 1.26 25.08 13.83
C ARG A 436 -0.03 25.90 13.88
N THR A 437 -0.75 25.91 15.01
CA THR A 437 -1.91 26.79 15.15
C THR A 437 -1.43 28.23 15.39
N GLU A 438 -1.56 29.09 14.38
CA GLU A 438 -1.41 30.53 14.54
C GLU A 438 -2.52 31.04 15.48
N GLY A 439 -2.17 31.37 16.72
CA GLY A 439 -3.12 31.94 17.68
C GLY A 439 -2.92 31.55 19.15
N SER A 440 -2.10 30.54 19.46
CA SER A 440 -1.83 30.22 20.86
C SER A 440 -0.73 31.12 21.43
N ASN A 441 -1.11 32.15 22.19
CA ASN A 441 -0.24 32.87 23.13
C ASN A 441 0.15 31.99 24.34
N SER A 442 0.47 30.71 24.10
CA SER A 442 0.94 29.75 25.09
C SER A 442 2.45 29.63 25.01
N LYS A 443 3.10 29.61 26.17
CA LYS A 443 4.55 29.43 26.32
C LYS A 443 5.02 28.00 26.00
N ASP A 444 4.13 27.06 25.68
CA ASP A 444 4.49 25.70 25.26
C ASP A 444 4.75 25.63 23.76
N LYS A 445 5.96 26.06 23.38
CA LYS A 445 6.37 26.24 21.98
C LYS A 445 6.85 24.99 21.25
N ASN A 446 6.75 23.78 21.80
CA ASN A 446 7.07 22.54 21.08
C ASN A 446 6.40 21.33 21.73
N VAL A 447 5.48 20.67 21.03
CA VAL A 447 5.06 19.31 21.41
C VAL A 447 6.20 18.37 21.02
N GLY A 448 7.19 18.23 21.91
CA GLY A 448 8.34 17.35 21.70
C GLY A 448 7.94 15.87 21.58
N PRO A 449 8.91 14.99 21.28
CA PRO A 449 8.65 13.56 21.15
C PRO A 449 8.04 12.98 22.43
N LYS A 450 7.16 11.99 22.29
CA LYS A 450 6.51 11.28 23.39
C LYS A 450 6.66 9.77 23.23
N ILE A 451 6.95 9.08 24.33
CA ILE A 451 6.98 7.61 24.36
C ILE A 451 5.55 7.10 24.26
N ILE A 452 5.32 6.20 23.30
CA ILE A 452 4.02 5.58 23.03
C ILE A 452 4.02 4.16 23.54
N GLU A 453 5.11 3.46 23.30
CA GLU A 453 5.28 2.08 23.70
C GLU A 453 6.73 1.84 24.11
N ASN A 454 6.90 1.00 25.12
CA ASN A 454 8.20 0.56 25.60
C ASN A 454 8.06 -0.89 26.07
N SER A 455 7.97 -1.79 25.09
CA SER A 455 7.71 -3.21 25.30
C SER A 455 8.58 -4.01 24.33
N ASN A 456 8.75 -5.32 24.56
CA ASN A 456 9.37 -6.23 23.59
C ASN A 456 10.72 -5.76 23.01
N CYS A 457 11.55 -5.08 23.82
CA CYS A 457 12.83 -4.51 23.41
C CYS A 457 12.75 -3.44 22.31
N GLN A 458 11.62 -2.76 22.16
CA GLN A 458 11.47 -1.64 21.25
C GLN A 458 10.89 -0.44 22.00
N LEU A 459 11.56 0.70 21.84
CA LEU A 459 11.07 1.99 22.28
C LEU A 459 10.38 2.68 21.09
N LEU A 460 9.05 2.82 21.15
CA LEU A 460 8.27 3.53 20.14
C LEU A 460 7.98 4.96 20.60
N ILE A 461 8.35 5.92 19.77
CA ILE A 461 8.22 7.35 20.03
C ILE A 461 7.42 7.97 18.89
N HIS A 462 6.44 8.82 19.22
CA HIS A 462 5.82 9.72 18.24
C HIS A 462 6.39 11.12 18.42
N TYR A 463 6.84 11.73 17.32
CA TYR A 463 7.24 13.13 17.27
C TYR A 463 6.30 13.89 16.33
N GLN A 464 5.42 14.70 16.93
CA GLN A 464 4.56 15.62 16.18
C GLN A 464 5.36 16.79 15.61
N THR A 465 5.34 16.97 14.29
CA THR A 465 6.08 18.03 13.58
C THR A 465 5.37 18.44 12.29
N GLU A 466 5.46 19.72 11.93
CA GLU A 466 4.94 20.24 10.66
C GLU A 466 5.72 19.72 9.45
N LEU A 467 6.97 19.31 9.65
CA LEU A 467 7.83 18.74 8.60
C LEU A 467 7.34 17.36 8.11
N ALA A 468 6.45 16.71 8.87
CA ALA A 468 5.81 15.46 8.45
C ALA A 468 4.54 15.71 7.62
N CYS A 469 4.08 16.95 7.48
CA CYS A 469 2.88 17.30 6.74
C CYS A 469 3.21 17.48 5.26
N ARG A 470 2.55 16.69 4.39
CA ARG A 470 2.61 16.83 2.92
C ARG A 470 1.85 18.07 2.46
N GLU A 471 0.65 18.24 3.00
CA GLU A 471 -0.16 19.44 2.87
C GLU A 471 -0.69 19.85 4.23
N GLN A 472 -0.80 21.16 4.47
CA GLN A 472 -1.40 21.65 5.70
C GLN A 472 -2.89 21.33 5.70
N ILE A 473 -3.36 20.68 6.77
CA ILE A 473 -4.78 20.40 6.96
C ILE A 473 -5.53 21.73 7.14
N SER A 474 -6.31 22.15 6.14
CA SER A 474 -7.22 23.29 6.29
C SER A 474 -8.35 22.91 7.24
N CYS A 475 -8.49 23.66 8.33
CA CYS A 475 -9.60 23.49 9.27
C CYS A 475 -10.78 24.43 9.01
N LYS A 476 -10.79 25.04 7.83
CA LYS A 476 -11.88 25.90 7.35
C LYS A 476 -12.52 25.25 6.13
N THR A 477 -13.84 25.15 6.14
CA THR A 477 -14.62 24.64 5.01
C THR A 477 -15.68 25.63 4.59
N LYS A 478 -15.99 25.66 3.28
CA LYS A 478 -17.07 26.48 2.74
C LYS A 478 -18.40 25.76 2.91
N VAL A 479 -19.43 26.48 3.33
CA VAL A 479 -20.79 25.99 3.47
C VAL A 479 -21.74 26.97 2.81
N TYR A 480 -22.77 26.44 2.15
CA TYR A 480 -23.80 27.26 1.53
C TYR A 480 -24.74 27.81 2.60
N VAL A 481 -24.99 29.11 2.55
CA VAL A 481 -25.97 29.79 3.40
C VAL A 481 -26.90 30.63 2.52
N GLU A 482 -28.19 30.65 2.86
CA GLU A 482 -29.20 31.38 2.07
C GLU A 482 -28.95 32.90 2.07
N HIS A 483 -28.25 33.42 3.08
CA HIS A 483 -27.88 34.82 3.23
C HIS A 483 -26.42 34.96 3.71
N SER A 484 -25.49 35.17 2.78
CA SER A 484 -24.11 35.55 3.12
C SER A 484 -23.92 37.06 3.04
N GLU A 485 -23.08 37.64 3.90
CA GLU A 485 -22.83 39.09 3.94
C GLU A 485 -22.21 39.64 2.64
N ASP A 486 -21.50 38.80 1.90
CA ASP A 486 -20.85 39.12 0.63
C ASP A 486 -21.73 38.87 -0.61
N GLY A 487 -22.96 38.36 -0.42
CA GLY A 487 -23.91 38.06 -1.50
C GLY A 487 -23.53 36.86 -2.38
N THR A 488 -22.52 36.07 -2.02
CA THR A 488 -22.07 34.89 -2.79
C THR A 488 -22.86 33.61 -2.46
N GLY A 489 -23.64 33.61 -1.38
CA GLY A 489 -24.34 32.43 -0.87
C GLY A 489 -23.41 31.41 -0.20
N MET A 490 -22.16 31.79 0.08
CA MET A 490 -21.16 30.93 0.73
C MET A 490 -20.64 31.60 2.00
N ASP A 491 -20.56 30.82 3.07
CA ASP A 491 -19.92 31.19 4.33
C ASP A 491 -18.84 30.16 4.69
N PHE A 492 -17.99 30.46 5.66
CA PHE A 492 -16.92 29.58 6.10
C PHE A 492 -17.19 29.10 7.52
N ILE A 493 -17.24 27.77 7.70
CA ILE A 493 -17.17 27.18 9.03
C ILE A 493 -15.68 27.02 9.37
N ASP A 494 -15.27 27.73 10.41
CA ASP A 494 -13.93 27.65 10.99
C ASP A 494 -13.93 26.69 12.18
N LEU A 495 -13.42 25.47 11.97
CA LEU A 495 -13.28 24.46 13.02
C LEU A 495 -11.95 24.58 13.77
N THR A 496 -11.10 25.55 13.43
CA THR A 496 -9.81 25.79 14.10
C THR A 496 -9.93 25.87 15.64
N PRO A 497 -11.00 26.45 16.23
CA PRO A 497 -11.16 26.47 17.70
C PRO A 497 -11.32 25.09 18.35
N LEU A 498 -11.68 24.06 17.59
CA LEU A 498 -11.85 22.68 18.06
C LEU A 498 -10.55 21.87 17.97
N ILE A 499 -9.46 22.48 17.50
CA ILE A 499 -8.16 21.85 17.49
C ILE A 499 -7.62 21.85 18.93
N SER A 500 -7.46 20.67 19.52
CA SER A 500 -6.83 20.51 20.83
C SER A 500 -5.38 20.07 20.68
N ASN A 501 -4.43 20.85 21.19
CA ASN A 501 -2.99 20.55 21.12
C ASN A 501 -2.47 19.75 22.33
N THR A 502 -3.18 19.78 23.45
CA THR A 502 -2.73 19.18 24.72
C THR A 502 -3.35 17.82 24.96
N ASP A 503 -4.61 17.65 24.56
CA ASP A 503 -5.40 16.46 24.88
C ASP A 503 -6.23 15.99 23.68
N ASN A 504 -6.66 14.72 23.71
CA ASN A 504 -7.63 14.19 22.76
C ASN A 504 -9.04 14.29 23.35
N TYR A 505 -10.01 14.60 22.51
CA TYR A 505 -11.42 14.49 22.89
C TYR A 505 -11.76 13.02 23.09
N GLU A 506 -12.43 12.71 24.19
CA GLU A 506 -13.01 11.39 24.42
C GLU A 506 -14.47 11.47 24.00
N ALA A 507 -14.88 10.66 23.01
CA ALA A 507 -16.26 10.63 22.57
C ALA A 507 -17.12 9.92 23.63
N GLU A 508 -18.15 10.61 24.12
CA GLU A 508 -19.19 9.97 24.91
C GLU A 508 -20.06 9.12 24.00
N ILE A 509 -20.13 7.83 24.32
CA ILE A 509 -20.90 6.86 23.57
C ILE A 509 -22.25 6.71 24.28
N ASP A 510 -23.30 7.35 23.76
CA ASP A 510 -24.65 7.14 24.27
C ASP A 510 -25.13 5.71 23.95
N ALA A 511 -25.14 4.88 25.00
CA ALA A 511 -25.58 3.50 24.95
C ALA A 511 -27.08 3.34 24.62
N ALA A 512 -27.86 4.43 24.62
CA ALA A 512 -29.28 4.43 24.21
C ALA A 512 -29.47 4.67 22.70
N LEU A 513 -28.57 5.42 22.05
CA LEU A 513 -28.56 5.67 20.59
C LEU A 513 -28.02 4.48 19.79
N MET A 514 -27.14 3.68 20.40
CA MET A 514 -26.77 2.36 19.88
C MET A 514 -27.66 1.30 20.50
N GLY A 515 -28.70 0.86 19.77
CA GLY A 515 -29.58 -0.26 20.13
C GLY A 515 -28.87 -1.63 20.21
N GLN A 516 -27.62 -1.67 20.68
CA GLN A 516 -26.71 -2.79 20.76
C GLN A 516 -26.05 -2.79 22.13
N LYS A 517 -26.68 -3.45 23.10
CA LYS A 517 -26.12 -3.65 24.44
C LYS A 517 -24.94 -4.63 24.49
N GLN A 518 -24.24 -4.90 23.37
CA GLN A 518 -23.33 -6.04 23.29
C GLN A 518 -22.17 -5.94 22.26
N LEU A 519 -21.70 -4.75 21.86
CA LEU A 519 -20.54 -4.66 20.94
C LEU A 519 -19.37 -3.78 21.40
N LEU A 520 -19.56 -2.89 22.38
CA LEU A 520 -18.45 -2.21 23.05
C LEU A 520 -18.44 -2.69 24.49
N GLY A 521 -17.42 -3.46 24.87
CA GLY A 521 -17.20 -3.75 26.29
C GLY A 521 -17.13 -2.42 27.04
N LYS A 522 -17.67 -2.35 28.27
CA LYS A 522 -17.67 -1.14 29.14
C LYS A 522 -16.30 -0.44 29.30
N SER A 523 -15.22 -1.09 28.85
CA SER A 523 -13.84 -0.63 28.82
C SER A 523 -13.43 0.08 27.52
N THR A 524 -14.24 0.12 26.47
CA THR A 524 -13.80 0.69 25.17
C THR A 524 -14.02 2.20 25.13
N LYS A 525 -12.98 2.94 24.75
CA LYS A 525 -13.00 4.39 24.61
C LYS A 525 -12.59 4.80 23.20
N ILE A 526 -13.21 5.87 22.68
CA ILE A 526 -12.86 6.45 21.39
C ILE A 526 -12.26 7.84 21.65
N PHE A 527 -11.03 8.02 21.20
CA PHE A 527 -10.32 9.29 21.24
C PHE A 527 -10.34 9.91 19.85
N LEU A 528 -10.53 11.22 19.75
CA LEU A 528 -10.49 11.95 18.48
C LEU A 528 -9.84 13.33 18.66
N ASN A 529 -9.37 13.87 17.55
CA ASN A 529 -8.93 15.25 17.43
C ASN A 529 -9.44 15.84 16.11
N VAL A 530 -9.59 17.17 16.06
CA VAL A 530 -10.20 17.87 14.92
C VAL A 530 -9.09 18.50 14.09
N CYS A 531 -9.10 18.27 12.77
CA CYS A 531 -8.13 18.82 11.80
C CYS A 531 -6.65 18.57 12.14
N ARG A 532 -6.35 17.57 12.96
CA ARG A 532 -5.00 17.09 13.26
C ARG A 532 -5.04 15.65 13.75
N PRO A 533 -3.92 14.91 13.67
CA PRO A 533 -3.78 13.64 14.35
C PRO A 533 -3.93 13.78 15.87
N LEU A 534 -4.21 12.66 16.52
CA LEU A 534 -4.30 12.56 17.97
C LEU A 534 -3.01 13.05 18.64
N VAL A 535 -3.17 13.75 19.76
CA VAL A 535 -2.07 13.96 20.71
C VAL A 535 -1.56 12.59 21.16
N PRO A 536 -0.25 12.33 21.06
CA PRO A 536 0.29 11.02 21.42
C PRO A 536 0.11 10.78 22.93
N LYS A 537 -0.38 9.59 23.27
CA LYS A 537 -0.63 9.14 24.64
C LYS A 537 -0.05 7.73 24.81
N TYR A 538 0.68 7.52 25.90
CA TYR A 538 1.29 6.23 26.21
C TYR A 538 0.24 5.10 26.21
N ALA A 539 0.60 3.96 25.63
CA ALA A 539 -0.23 2.76 25.48
C ALA A 539 -1.49 2.92 24.62
N LEU A 540 -1.70 4.06 23.93
CA LEU A 540 -2.87 4.25 23.07
C LEU A 540 -2.82 3.39 21.79
N GLY A 541 -1.66 2.78 21.46
CA GLY A 541 -1.48 1.75 20.42
C GLY A 541 -1.79 2.15 18.97
N CYS A 542 -2.32 3.35 18.76
CA CYS A 542 -2.75 3.80 17.44
C CYS A 542 -1.58 4.32 16.60
N PRO A 543 -1.54 3.98 15.29
CA PRO A 543 -0.48 4.44 14.39
C PRO A 543 -0.30 5.95 14.37
N GLY A 544 0.92 6.40 14.16
CA GLY A 544 1.22 7.81 13.95
C GLY A 544 0.47 8.39 12.75
N GLY A 545 -0.38 9.40 12.99
CA GLY A 545 -1.18 10.07 11.95
C GLY A 545 -2.70 9.87 12.09
N SER A 546 -3.16 8.95 12.94
CA SER A 546 -4.59 8.74 13.18
C SER A 546 -5.24 9.96 13.85
N ALA A 547 -6.38 10.43 13.31
CA ALA A 547 -7.17 11.52 13.91
C ALA A 547 -8.26 11.01 14.86
N ALA A 548 -8.57 9.72 14.81
CA ALA A 548 -9.38 9.03 15.79
C ALA A 548 -8.77 7.66 16.13
N CYS A 549 -9.04 7.15 17.31
CA CYS A 549 -8.47 5.92 17.84
C CYS A 549 -9.45 5.27 18.81
N MET A 550 -9.74 4.00 18.59
CA MET A 550 -10.50 3.20 19.53
C MET A 550 -9.53 2.38 20.39
N ALA A 551 -9.66 2.46 21.71
CA ALA A 551 -8.79 1.74 22.64
C ALA A 551 -9.63 1.04 23.71
N LYS A 552 -9.30 -0.22 24.01
CA LYS A 552 -9.83 -0.94 25.17
C LYS A 552 -9.04 -0.49 26.40
N ILE A 553 -9.71 -0.20 27.50
CA ILE A 553 -9.09 0.25 28.75
C ILE A 553 -9.18 -0.83 29.81
N ASP A 554 -8.04 -1.20 30.38
CA ASP A 554 -7.95 -2.07 31.53
C ASP A 554 -8.73 -1.48 32.71
N LYS A 555 -9.63 -2.29 33.30
CA LYS A 555 -10.60 -1.83 34.30
C LYS A 555 -9.99 -1.53 35.67
N ASP A 556 -8.79 -2.06 35.95
CA ASP A 556 -8.14 -1.97 37.26
C ASP A 556 -7.08 -0.87 37.29
N THR A 557 -6.45 -0.56 36.15
CA THR A 557 -5.36 0.41 36.03
C THR A 557 -5.71 1.67 35.25
N GLY A 558 -6.81 1.67 34.50
CA GLY A 558 -7.20 2.80 33.63
C GLY A 558 -6.28 3.02 32.43
N LYS A 559 -5.36 2.08 32.16
CA LYS A 559 -4.44 2.13 31.02
C LYS A 559 -5.04 1.41 29.80
N PRO A 560 -4.79 1.87 28.56
CA PRO A 560 -5.25 1.17 27.38
C PRO A 560 -4.51 -0.17 27.19
N GLU A 561 -5.24 -1.24 26.83
CA GLU A 561 -4.72 -2.51 26.33
C GLU A 561 -4.62 -2.45 24.79
N GLU A 562 -3.59 -3.08 24.23
CA GLU A 562 -3.37 -3.19 22.77
C GLU A 562 -4.57 -3.79 22.03
N GLU A 563 -5.10 -3.09 21.02
CA GLU A 563 -5.57 -3.70 19.77
C GLU A 563 -5.94 -2.70 18.64
N LYS A 564 -5.76 -3.21 17.42
CA LYS A 564 -6.04 -2.80 16.03
C LYS A 564 -6.90 -1.56 15.70
N GLU A 565 -6.25 -0.74 14.88
CA GLU A 565 -6.61 0.39 14.00
C GLU A 565 -8.10 0.56 13.59
N GLU A 566 -8.64 1.76 13.83
CA GLU A 566 -9.74 2.35 13.06
C GLU A 566 -9.55 3.87 12.88
N LEU A 567 -9.86 4.35 11.66
CA LEU A 567 -10.07 5.75 11.21
C LEU A 567 -8.84 6.55 10.70
N ARG A 568 -8.79 6.71 9.37
CA ARG A 568 -8.07 7.80 8.70
C ARG A 568 -8.96 9.03 8.42
N LEU A 569 -8.31 10.18 8.50
CA LEU A 569 -8.61 11.62 8.35
C LEU A 569 -9.95 12.18 7.84
N LEU A 570 -10.96 11.43 7.39
CA LEU A 570 -12.19 12.01 6.83
C LEU A 570 -13.30 12.27 7.86
N VAL A 571 -13.25 11.64 9.04
CA VAL A 571 -14.39 11.66 9.99
C VAL A 571 -14.34 12.80 11.01
N ALA A 572 -13.19 13.43 11.22
CA ALA A 572 -13.04 14.46 12.26
C ALA A 572 -13.77 15.78 11.92
N VAL A 573 -13.89 16.13 10.64
CA VAL A 573 -14.57 17.36 10.19
C VAL A 573 -16.09 17.24 10.36
N ALA A 574 -16.67 16.07 10.06
CA ALA A 574 -18.11 15.83 10.16
C ALA A 574 -18.59 15.74 11.63
N ALA A 575 -17.82 15.08 12.50
CA ALA A 575 -18.16 14.95 13.92
C ALA A 575 -18.10 16.30 14.66
N ALA A 576 -17.12 17.13 14.32
CA ALA A 576 -16.96 18.48 14.87
C ALA A 576 -18.07 19.45 14.43
N ALA A 577 -18.48 19.39 13.15
CA ALA A 577 -19.57 20.21 12.62
C ALA A 577 -20.94 19.84 13.25
N ALA A 578 -21.17 18.55 13.53
CA ALA A 578 -22.40 18.09 14.20
C ALA A 578 -22.48 18.52 15.67
N ALA A 579 -21.34 18.60 16.38
CA ALA A 579 -21.30 19.01 17.78
C ALA A 579 -21.40 20.55 17.98
N ALA A 580 -20.97 21.35 17.01
CA ALA A 580 -21.08 22.81 17.06
C ALA A 580 -22.48 23.34 16.70
N GLY A 581 -23.28 22.56 15.97
CA GLY A 581 -24.65 22.90 15.57
C GLY A 581 -25.69 22.62 16.65
N GLY A 582 -25.60 23.29 17.80
CA GLY A 582 -26.67 23.35 18.80
C GLY A 582 -27.81 24.25 18.34
N GLY A 583 -28.52 23.87 17.28
CA GLY A 583 -29.66 24.62 16.75
C GLY A 583 -30.20 23.97 15.49
N ASP A 584 -31.50 23.67 15.49
CA ASP A 584 -32.23 23.08 14.36
C ASP A 584 -31.91 23.83 13.05
N GLY A 585 -31.32 23.11 12.09
CA GLY A 585 -31.20 23.54 10.70
C GLY A 585 -29.80 23.95 10.22
N VAL A 586 -28.86 22.99 10.13
CA VAL A 586 -27.71 23.12 9.21
C VAL A 586 -27.59 21.83 8.38
N SER A 587 -27.98 21.93 7.11
CA SER A 587 -27.78 20.89 6.09
C SER A 587 -26.38 21.02 5.52
N ALA A 588 -25.41 20.26 6.04
CA ALA A 588 -24.07 20.20 5.45
C ALA A 588 -24.06 19.25 4.24
N GLN A 589 -24.14 19.81 3.03
CA GLN A 589 -23.80 19.09 1.81
C GLN A 589 -22.27 18.88 1.78
N CYS A 590 -21.83 17.62 1.80
CA CYS A 590 -20.44 17.26 1.52
C CYS A 590 -20.14 17.53 0.03
N VAL A 591 -19.33 18.54 -0.26
CA VAL A 591 -18.79 18.78 -1.60
C VAL A 591 -17.47 18.02 -1.72
N ASN A 592 -17.42 17.04 -2.63
CA ASN A 592 -16.20 16.29 -2.96
C ASN A 592 -15.21 17.20 -3.70
N ILE A 593 -13.97 17.31 -3.21
CA ILE A 593 -12.79 17.70 -4.01
C ILE A 593 -11.90 16.47 -4.13
#